data_AF-A0A9E4CUE6-F1
#
_entry.id   AF-A0A9E4CUE6-F1
#
_cell.length_a   1.000
_cell.length_b   1.000
_cell.length_c   1.000
_cell.angle_alpha   90.00
_cell.angle_beta   90.00
_cell.angle_gamma   90.00
#
_symmetry.space_group_name_H-M   'P 1'
#
loop_
_entity.id
_entity.type
_entity.pdbx_description
1 polymer ?
#
loop_
_entity_poly.entity_id
_entity_poly.type
_entity_poly.pdbx_seq_one_letter_code
_entity_poly.pdbx_strand_id
1 'polypeptide(L)'
;MSDAPSPTVVISSVEREPNKLVIRQGGLTRFVHLPVQRLHRAAQDGVVTVVLHSNNQGGVHLLLSENDQPSLGVVDALPAGNRPEVVMQVLTAAKQPPGASRRLGTPVVPEEPGRVEYDGQVITVVAGEQHFHFRPDDITTPVHVGTGKADDGDLVVELEFSDRTRRRIKVAGPALRTTERAVLFLRKRSGGTAGGPTAWEYKIVKNMLASSLEDQLNALGREGWELVAITGLDGVMTLTGNKLLAVLKRPRRGR
;
A
#
# COMPACT_ATOMS: atom_id res chain seq x y z
N MET A 1 -0.86 47.97 8.62
CA MET A 1 -1.26 46.81 9.45
C MET A 1 -1.87 45.82 8.50
N SER A 2 -1.14 44.78 8.12
CA SER A 2 -1.61 43.75 7.20
C SER A 2 -2.07 42.56 8.04
N ASP A 3 -3.38 42.38 8.16
CA ASP A 3 -3.98 41.15 8.67
C ASP A 3 -3.59 40.01 7.73
N ALA A 4 -2.72 39.12 8.21
CA ALA A 4 -2.48 37.86 7.54
C ALA A 4 -3.76 37.02 7.62
N PRO A 5 -4.24 36.41 6.52
CA PRO A 5 -5.42 35.56 6.58
C PRO A 5 -5.15 34.39 7.52
N SER A 6 -6.01 34.22 8.53
CA SER A 6 -6.00 33.08 9.43
C SER A 6 -5.99 31.78 8.62
N PRO A 7 -5.15 30.79 8.98
CA PRO A 7 -5.07 29.54 8.24
C PRO A 7 -6.44 28.86 8.22
N THR A 8 -6.99 28.61 7.03
CA THR A 8 -8.23 27.86 6.88
C THR A 8 -8.01 26.43 7.36
N VAL A 9 -8.53 26.10 8.53
CA VAL A 9 -8.47 24.74 9.09
C VAL A 9 -9.41 23.84 8.29
N VAL A 10 -8.85 22.86 7.58
CA VAL A 10 -9.63 21.90 6.79
C VAL A 10 -10.09 20.76 7.69
N ILE A 11 -11.34 20.83 8.12
CA ILE A 11 -12.01 19.81 8.92
C ILE A 11 -12.27 18.55 8.08
N SER A 12 -12.08 17.39 8.68
CA SER A 12 -12.33 16.07 8.10
C SER A 12 -13.62 15.47 8.66
N SER A 13 -14.28 14.62 7.89
CA SER A 13 -15.31 13.69 8.38
C SER A 13 -14.86 12.25 8.23
N VAL A 14 -15.33 11.37 9.12
CA VAL A 14 -14.92 9.97 9.21
C VAL A 14 -16.14 9.08 9.30
N GLU A 15 -16.22 8.12 8.38
CA GLU A 15 -17.22 7.07 8.39
C GLU A 15 -16.56 5.70 8.50
N ARG A 16 -17.25 4.76 9.15
CA ARG A 16 -16.79 3.38 9.27
C ARG A 16 -17.53 2.49 8.29
N GLU A 17 -16.76 1.79 7.46
CA GLU A 17 -17.21 0.64 6.69
C GLU A 17 -16.67 -0.66 7.32
N PRO A 18 -17.18 -1.86 6.94
CA PRO A 18 -16.81 -3.12 7.60
C PRO A 18 -15.30 -3.37 7.71
N ASN A 19 -14.54 -3.00 6.66
CA ASN A 19 -13.11 -3.31 6.54
C ASN A 19 -12.21 -2.07 6.42
N LYS A 20 -12.77 -0.86 6.52
CA LYS A 20 -12.01 0.40 6.32
C LYS A 20 -12.71 1.59 6.96
N LEU A 21 -11.95 2.66 7.16
CA LEU A 21 -12.45 4.00 7.46
C LEU A 21 -12.45 4.81 6.17
N VAL A 22 -13.54 5.53 5.91
CA VAL A 22 -13.66 6.50 4.83
C VAL A 22 -13.46 7.88 5.44
N ILE A 23 -12.42 8.58 5.00
CA ILE A 23 -12.04 9.89 5.52
C ILE A 23 -12.24 10.90 4.40
N ARG A 24 -13.05 11.92 4.62
CA ARG A 24 -13.28 13.01 3.66
C ARG A 24 -12.68 14.30 4.21
N GLN A 25 -11.77 14.91 3.48
CA GLN A 25 -11.08 16.15 3.90
C GLN A 25 -10.87 17.05 2.69
N GLY A 26 -11.40 18.27 2.72
CA GLY A 26 -11.17 19.27 1.66
C GLY A 26 -11.54 18.80 0.25
N GLY A 27 -12.61 18.01 0.11
CA GLY A 27 -13.04 17.42 -1.17
C GLY A 27 -12.31 16.15 -1.60
N LEU A 28 -11.27 15.72 -0.88
CA LEU A 28 -10.56 14.46 -1.11
C LEU A 28 -11.15 13.35 -0.24
N THR A 29 -11.28 12.16 -0.81
CA THR A 29 -11.64 10.94 -0.08
C THR A 29 -10.42 10.04 0.06
N ARG A 30 -10.13 9.59 1.28
CA ARG A 30 -9.06 8.64 1.62
C ARG A 30 -9.66 7.42 2.31
N PHE A 31 -9.03 6.26 2.10
CA PHE A 31 -9.46 5.00 2.69
C PHE A 31 -8.36 4.44 3.59
N VAL A 32 -8.70 4.17 4.84
CA VAL A 32 -7.78 3.55 5.81
C VAL A 32 -8.27 2.16 6.17
N HIS A 33 -7.54 1.12 5.74
CA HIS A 33 -7.93 -0.26 6.01
C HIS A 33 -7.77 -0.63 7.49
N LEU A 34 -8.79 -1.32 8.03
CA LEU A 34 -8.74 -1.92 9.35
C LEU A 34 -7.76 -3.11 9.37
N PRO A 35 -7.10 -3.42 10.50
CA PRO A 35 -7.24 -2.77 11.81
C PRO A 35 -6.53 -1.41 11.89
N VAL A 36 -7.16 -0.45 12.59
CA VAL A 36 -6.62 0.89 12.87
C VAL A 36 -6.66 1.13 14.37
N GLN A 37 -5.60 1.75 14.89
CA GLN A 37 -5.53 2.20 16.28
C GLN A 37 -5.62 3.71 16.37
N ARG A 38 -6.29 4.21 17.40
CA ARG A 38 -6.25 5.63 17.80
C ARG A 38 -5.05 5.83 18.72
N LEU A 39 -4.06 6.60 18.27
CA LEU A 39 -2.84 6.88 19.04
C LEU A 39 -2.91 8.19 19.82
N HIS A 40 -3.64 9.17 19.31
CA HIS A 40 -3.78 10.48 19.94
C HIS A 40 -5.16 11.06 19.69
N ARG A 41 -5.68 11.78 20.70
CA ARG A 41 -6.90 12.56 20.65
C ARG A 41 -6.77 13.72 21.62
N ALA A 42 -6.85 14.94 21.11
CA ALA A 42 -6.86 16.15 21.93
C ALA A 42 -7.88 17.14 21.36
N ALA A 43 -8.70 17.71 22.24
CA ALA A 43 -9.67 18.74 21.90
C ALA A 43 -9.08 20.11 22.24
N GLN A 44 -9.09 21.04 21.29
CA GLN A 44 -8.61 22.39 21.47
C GLN A 44 -9.33 23.34 20.51
N ASP A 45 -9.83 24.46 21.03
CA ASP A 45 -10.44 25.56 20.24
C ASP A 45 -11.56 25.11 19.28
N GLY A 46 -12.40 24.16 19.70
CA GLY A 46 -13.53 23.65 18.91
C GLY A 46 -13.14 22.58 17.87
N VAL A 47 -11.87 22.16 17.85
CA VAL A 47 -11.32 21.16 16.92
C VAL A 47 -10.72 20.00 17.72
N VAL A 48 -11.07 18.78 17.32
CA VAL A 48 -10.45 17.56 17.83
C VAL A 48 -9.35 17.11 16.90
N THR A 49 -8.12 17.17 17.39
CA THR A 49 -6.95 16.61 16.73
C THR A 49 -6.85 15.12 17.02
N VAL A 50 -6.78 14.30 15.98
CA VAL A 50 -6.71 12.84 16.08
C VAL A 50 -5.52 12.32 15.28
N VAL A 51 -4.76 11.40 15.86
CA VAL A 51 -3.75 10.61 15.15
C VAL A 51 -4.19 9.15 15.14
N LEU A 52 -4.38 8.62 13.94
CA LEU A 52 -4.67 7.21 13.71
C LEU A 52 -3.41 6.50 13.21
N HIS A 53 -3.33 5.19 13.40
CA HIS A 53 -2.26 4.37 12.83
C HIS A 53 -2.80 3.05 12.30
N SER A 54 -2.48 2.76 11.04
CA SER A 54 -2.67 1.45 10.42
C SER A 54 -1.31 0.85 10.11
N ASN A 55 -1.14 -0.46 10.33
CA ASN A 55 0.11 -1.15 9.98
C ASN A 55 0.43 -1.05 8.48
N ASN A 56 -0.58 -0.85 7.63
CA ASN A 56 -0.41 -0.82 6.18
C ASN A 56 -0.22 0.60 5.62
N GLN A 57 -0.56 1.64 6.38
CA GLN A 57 -0.59 3.03 5.88
C GLN A 57 0.13 4.03 6.80
N GLY A 58 0.65 3.59 7.94
CA GLY A 58 1.34 4.44 8.90
C GLY A 58 0.40 5.38 9.65
N GLY A 59 0.95 6.50 10.10
CA GLY A 59 0.25 7.53 10.87
C GLY A 59 -0.60 8.45 10.00
N VAL A 60 -1.86 8.68 10.39
CA VAL A 60 -2.81 9.55 9.70
C VAL A 60 -3.24 10.66 10.66
N HIS A 61 -3.05 11.91 10.25
CA HIS A 61 -3.49 13.10 10.98
C HIS A 61 -4.89 13.52 10.54
N LEU A 62 -5.78 13.77 11.50
CA LEU A 62 -7.13 14.25 11.27
C LEU A 62 -7.46 15.42 12.19
N LEU A 63 -8.17 16.39 11.64
CA LEU A 63 -8.79 17.49 12.38
C LEU A 63 -10.30 17.32 12.22
N LEU A 64 -11.00 17.04 13.31
CA LEU A 64 -12.45 16.88 13.35
C LEU A 64 -13.09 18.07 14.05
N SER A 65 -14.33 18.41 13.69
CA SER A 65 -15.10 19.36 14.47
C SER A 65 -15.51 18.72 15.80
N GLU A 66 -15.42 19.44 16.91
CA GLU A 66 -15.98 18.98 18.20
C GLU A 66 -17.50 18.72 18.12
N ASN A 67 -18.18 19.36 17.17
CA ASN A 67 -19.62 19.18 16.95
C ASN A 67 -19.96 17.99 16.03
N ASP A 68 -18.97 17.34 15.39
CA ASP A 68 -19.19 16.20 14.49
C ASP A 68 -19.23 14.88 15.28
N GLN A 69 -20.32 14.69 16.03
CA GLN A 69 -20.54 13.50 16.87
C GLN A 69 -20.47 12.17 16.10
N PRO A 70 -20.97 12.04 14.86
CA PRO A 70 -20.79 10.82 14.06
C PRO A 70 -19.31 10.45 13.86
N SER A 71 -18.47 11.40 13.41
CA SER A 71 -17.05 11.14 13.20
C SER A 71 -16.31 10.86 14.50
N LEU A 72 -16.63 11.60 15.56
CA LEU A 72 -16.05 11.39 16.89
C LEU A 72 -16.42 10.01 17.45
N GLY A 73 -17.67 9.58 17.30
CA GLY A 73 -18.13 8.26 17.69
C GLY A 73 -17.37 7.13 16.99
N VAL A 74 -17.06 7.29 15.70
CA VAL A 74 -16.22 6.33 14.96
C VAL A 74 -14.80 6.28 15.53
N VAL A 75 -14.17 7.43 15.76
CA VAL A 75 -12.81 7.51 16.31
C VAL A 75 -12.74 6.96 17.74
N ASP A 76 -13.73 7.25 18.57
CA ASP A 76 -13.77 6.83 19.97
C ASP A 76 -14.05 5.34 20.13
N ALA A 77 -14.65 4.70 19.13
CA ALA A 77 -14.81 3.26 19.05
C ALA A 77 -13.55 2.50 18.54
N LEU A 78 -12.51 3.19 18.08
CA LEU A 78 -11.27 2.55 17.67
C LEU A 78 -10.43 2.12 18.89
N PRO A 79 -9.72 0.98 18.81
CA PRO A 79 -8.82 0.56 19.89
C PRO A 79 -7.74 1.61 20.11
N ALA A 80 -7.51 1.96 21.38
CA ALA A 80 -6.40 2.82 21.76
C ALA A 80 -5.07 2.09 21.52
N GLY A 81 -4.09 2.79 20.93
CA GLY A 81 -2.72 2.31 20.79
C GLY A 81 -1.75 3.26 21.49
N ASN A 82 -0.54 2.78 21.77
CA ASN A 82 0.51 3.59 22.39
C ASN A 82 1.78 3.54 21.53
N ARG A 83 2.01 4.61 20.77
CA ARG A 83 3.16 4.80 19.87
C ARG A 83 3.54 6.29 19.83
N PRO A 84 4.13 6.82 20.91
CA PRO A 84 4.40 8.24 21.06
C PRO A 84 5.33 8.79 19.96
N GLU A 85 6.23 7.97 19.42
CA GLU A 85 7.10 8.30 18.30
C GLU A 85 6.31 8.65 17.03
N VAL A 86 5.27 7.86 16.72
CA VAL A 86 4.40 8.11 15.56
C VAL A 86 3.56 9.37 15.78
N VAL A 87 3.04 9.56 17.00
CA VAL A 87 2.25 10.75 17.35
C VAL A 87 3.09 12.02 17.18
N MET A 88 4.31 12.03 17.72
CA MET A 88 5.22 13.17 17.58
C MET A 88 5.55 13.45 16.12
N GLN A 89 5.90 12.42 15.34
CA GLN A 89 6.21 12.57 13.91
C GLN A 89 5.04 13.19 13.14
N VAL A 90 3.82 12.69 13.37
CA VAL A 90 2.62 13.14 12.66
C VAL A 90 2.22 14.57 13.06
N LEU A 91 2.24 14.88 14.36
CA LEU A 91 1.88 16.23 14.85
C LEU A 91 2.91 17.28 14.46
N THR A 92 4.21 16.93 14.44
CA THR A 92 5.26 17.83 13.95
C THR A 92 5.11 18.13 12.47
N ALA A 93 4.75 17.13 11.66
CA ALA A 93 4.47 17.33 10.24
C ALA A 93 3.22 18.22 10.01
N ALA A 94 2.22 18.13 10.88
CA ALA A 94 0.96 18.88 10.77
C ALA A 94 1.05 20.37 11.14
N LYS A 95 2.00 20.78 11.98
CA LYS A 95 2.16 22.18 12.45
C LYS A 95 2.82 23.14 11.43
N GLN A 96 3.19 22.67 10.25
CA GLN A 96 3.81 23.51 9.22
C GLN A 96 2.73 24.20 8.34
N PRO A 97 2.80 25.53 8.11
CA PRO A 97 1.75 26.27 7.41
C PRO A 97 1.64 25.91 5.92
N PRO A 98 0.42 25.93 5.34
CA PRO A 98 0.19 25.64 3.93
C PRO A 98 0.72 26.79 3.08
N GLY A 99 1.98 26.67 2.64
CA GLY A 99 2.68 27.71 1.89
C GLY A 99 4.19 27.65 2.09
N ALA A 100 4.65 27.13 3.24
CA ALA A 100 5.98 26.59 3.36
C ALA A 100 5.97 25.16 2.80
N SER A 101 5.91 25.03 1.46
CA SER A 101 6.23 23.77 0.79
C SER A 101 7.71 23.46 0.99
N ARG A 102 8.07 23.07 2.21
CA ARG A 102 9.15 22.11 2.37
C ARG A 102 8.46 20.76 2.30
N ARG A 103 8.53 20.17 1.10
CA ARG A 103 8.27 18.76 0.88
C ARG A 103 9.15 17.96 1.87
N LEU A 104 8.66 17.69 3.08
CA LEU A 104 9.08 16.53 3.86
C LEU A 104 8.15 15.41 3.40
N GLY A 105 8.44 14.72 2.30
CA GLY A 105 9.71 14.04 2.12
C GLY A 105 9.62 12.74 2.91
N THR A 106 9.06 11.71 2.27
CA THR A 106 9.78 10.43 2.18
C THR A 106 11.26 10.78 2.18
N PRO A 107 12.12 10.22 3.06
CA PRO A 107 13.54 10.59 3.11
C PRO A 107 14.01 10.77 1.68
N VAL A 108 14.33 12.01 1.30
CA VAL A 108 14.57 12.34 -0.12
C VAL A 108 15.85 11.61 -0.42
N VAL A 109 15.72 10.41 -0.96
CA VAL A 109 16.86 9.64 -1.40
C VAL A 109 17.55 10.55 -2.41
N PRO A 110 18.83 10.90 -2.18
CA PRO A 110 19.56 11.76 -3.09
C PRO A 110 19.39 11.24 -4.52
N GLU A 111 19.20 12.15 -5.46
CA GLU A 111 19.20 11.77 -6.87
C GLU A 111 20.62 11.35 -7.24
N GLU A 112 20.79 10.08 -7.56
CA GLU A 112 22.07 9.53 -7.98
C GLU A 112 22.10 9.53 -9.51
N PRO A 113 23.18 10.02 -10.15
CA PRO A 113 23.31 9.91 -11.59
C PRO A 113 23.40 8.44 -11.98
N GLY A 114 22.72 8.03 -13.05
CA GLY A 114 22.69 6.63 -13.42
C GLY A 114 21.85 6.32 -14.63
N ARG A 115 21.56 5.03 -14.81
CA ARG A 115 20.71 4.53 -15.89
C ARG A 115 20.06 3.21 -15.51
N VAL A 116 18.93 2.92 -16.14
CA VAL A 116 18.26 1.62 -16.04
C VAL A 116 18.18 1.06 -17.45
N GLU A 117 18.62 -0.17 -17.65
CA GLU A 117 18.69 -0.77 -18.99
C GLU A 117 18.12 -2.18 -18.95
N TYR A 118 17.51 -2.60 -20.05
CA TYR A 118 17.05 -3.97 -20.23
C TYR A 118 17.46 -4.49 -21.60
N ASP A 119 18.34 -5.49 -21.60
CA ASP A 119 18.90 -6.10 -22.82
C ASP A 119 18.04 -7.24 -23.39
N GLY A 120 16.98 -7.65 -22.68
CA GLY A 120 16.13 -8.78 -23.05
C GLY A 120 16.26 -9.99 -22.12
N GLN A 121 17.29 -10.02 -21.28
CA GLN A 121 17.52 -11.08 -20.29
C GLN A 121 17.85 -10.55 -18.90
N VAL A 122 18.49 -9.39 -18.83
CA VAL A 122 18.98 -8.76 -17.60
C VAL A 122 18.55 -7.30 -17.55
N ILE A 123 18.03 -6.90 -16.39
CA ILE A 123 17.82 -5.52 -16.01
C ILE A 123 19.09 -5.04 -15.31
N THR A 124 19.77 -4.07 -15.91
CA THR A 124 20.95 -3.44 -15.32
C THR A 124 20.55 -2.09 -14.74
N VAL A 125 20.83 -1.90 -13.46
CA VAL A 125 20.61 -0.64 -12.75
C VAL A 125 21.97 -0.10 -12.36
N VAL A 126 22.30 1.09 -12.86
CA VAL A 126 23.49 1.85 -12.44
C VAL A 126 22.99 3.03 -11.60
N ALA A 127 23.43 3.12 -10.36
CA ALA A 127 23.10 4.20 -9.43
C ALA A 127 24.40 4.72 -8.80
N GLY A 128 24.85 5.91 -9.22
CA GLY A 128 26.17 6.42 -8.90
C GLY A 128 27.27 5.49 -9.43
N GLU A 129 28.13 5.02 -8.54
CA GLU A 129 29.20 4.05 -8.85
C GLU A 129 28.77 2.58 -8.72
N GLN A 130 27.53 2.33 -8.28
CA GLN A 130 27.06 0.98 -8.00
C GLN A 130 26.32 0.40 -9.21
N HIS A 131 26.63 -0.86 -9.50
CA HIS A 131 26.08 -1.62 -10.61
C HIS A 131 25.32 -2.83 -10.08
N PHE A 132 24.07 -2.96 -10.49
CA PHE A 132 23.22 -4.08 -10.12
C PHE A 132 22.68 -4.75 -11.36
N HIS A 133 22.66 -6.09 -11.33
CA HIS A 133 22.16 -6.91 -12.43
C HIS A 133 21.07 -7.83 -11.90
N PHE A 134 19.90 -7.77 -12.51
CA PHE A 134 18.72 -8.51 -12.10
C PHE A 134 18.15 -9.30 -13.26
N ARG A 135 17.70 -10.52 -13.01
CA ARG A 135 16.85 -11.23 -13.97
C ARG A 135 15.41 -10.75 -13.81
N PRO A 136 14.66 -10.46 -14.88
CA PRO A 136 13.29 -9.92 -14.78
C PRO A 136 12.36 -10.67 -13.82
N ASP A 137 12.52 -11.98 -13.71
CA ASP A 137 11.67 -12.85 -12.88
C ASP A 137 12.21 -13.10 -11.46
N ASP A 138 13.37 -12.54 -11.10
CA ASP A 138 13.97 -12.73 -9.78
C ASP A 138 13.19 -11.96 -8.69
N ILE A 139 13.09 -12.56 -7.50
CA ILE A 139 12.52 -11.93 -6.31
C ILE A 139 13.35 -10.71 -5.87
N THR A 140 14.63 -10.70 -6.21
CA THR A 140 15.57 -9.61 -5.89
C THR A 140 15.43 -8.39 -6.81
N THR A 141 14.72 -8.54 -7.93
CA THR A 141 14.53 -7.47 -8.93
C THR A 141 13.76 -6.29 -8.34
N PRO A 142 14.29 -5.06 -8.49
CA PRO A 142 13.70 -3.87 -7.88
C PRO A 142 12.31 -3.59 -8.46
N VAL A 143 11.45 -2.97 -7.66
CA VAL A 143 10.10 -2.57 -8.06
C VAL A 143 10.12 -1.10 -8.46
N HIS A 144 9.49 -0.78 -9.59
CA HIS A 144 9.29 0.61 -9.96
C HIS A 144 8.24 1.26 -9.06
N VAL A 145 8.64 2.32 -8.36
CA VAL A 145 7.79 3.10 -7.45
C VAL A 145 7.21 4.32 -8.16
N GLY A 146 8.01 5.00 -8.97
CA GLY A 146 7.60 6.24 -9.60
C GLY A 146 8.57 6.74 -10.67
N THR A 147 8.09 7.67 -11.48
CA THR A 147 8.88 8.43 -12.44
C THR A 147 8.56 9.90 -12.30
N GLY A 148 9.58 10.75 -12.32
CA GLY A 148 9.47 12.21 -12.30
C GLY A 148 10.43 12.85 -13.30
N LYS A 149 10.46 14.18 -13.30
CA LYS A 149 11.48 14.96 -14.02
C LYS A 149 12.29 15.75 -13.00
N ALA A 150 13.60 15.79 -13.21
CA ALA A 150 14.49 16.71 -12.50
C ALA A 150 14.31 18.14 -13.05
N ASP A 151 14.84 19.12 -12.31
CA ASP A 151 14.72 20.55 -12.65
C ASP A 151 15.39 20.92 -13.99
N ASP A 152 16.34 20.11 -14.45
CA ASP A 152 17.02 20.23 -15.75
C ASP A 152 16.36 19.41 -16.87
N GLY A 153 15.21 18.77 -16.60
CA GLY A 153 14.44 18.02 -17.58
C GLY A 153 14.84 16.55 -17.73
N ASP A 154 15.88 16.10 -17.02
CA ASP A 154 16.28 14.69 -16.98
C ASP A 154 15.19 13.83 -16.32
N LEU A 155 15.12 12.56 -16.73
CA LEU A 155 14.16 11.61 -16.15
C LEU A 155 14.68 11.13 -14.81
N VAL A 156 13.82 11.14 -13.79
CA VAL A 156 14.11 10.54 -12.48
C VAL A 156 13.27 9.30 -12.32
N VAL A 157 13.91 8.15 -12.12
CA VAL A 157 13.26 6.87 -11.87
C VAL A 157 13.43 6.50 -10.40
N GLU A 158 12.32 6.24 -9.71
CA GLU A 158 12.31 5.77 -8.32
C GLU A 158 12.09 4.26 -8.29
N LEU A 159 13.07 3.55 -7.71
CA LEU A 159 13.07 2.10 -7.56
C LEU A 159 13.13 1.71 -6.09
N GLU A 160 12.40 0.68 -5.68
CA GLU A 160 12.50 0.04 -4.37
C GLU A 160 13.18 -1.33 -4.53
N PHE A 161 14.30 -1.52 -3.85
CA PHE A 161 15.09 -2.75 -3.88
C PHE A 161 14.54 -3.76 -2.86
N SER A 162 14.98 -5.01 -2.95
CA SER A 162 14.50 -6.11 -2.08
C SER A 162 14.80 -5.92 -0.59
N ASP A 163 15.83 -5.14 -0.26
CA ASP A 163 16.15 -4.69 1.10
C ASP A 163 15.28 -3.51 1.58
N ARG A 164 14.27 -3.13 0.78
CA ARG A 164 13.38 -1.98 0.95
C ARG A 164 14.08 -0.63 0.89
N THR A 165 15.33 -0.59 0.43
CA THR A 165 15.97 0.69 0.11
C THR A 165 15.33 1.26 -1.14
N ARG A 166 15.01 2.55 -1.09
CA ARG A 166 14.55 3.29 -2.26
C ARG A 166 15.73 4.01 -2.86
N ARG A 167 15.76 4.10 -4.19
CA ARG A 167 16.75 4.89 -4.93
C ARG A 167 16.10 5.72 -6.00
N ARG A 168 16.58 6.96 -6.14
CA ARG A 168 16.17 7.89 -7.19
C ARG A 168 17.31 8.02 -8.17
N ILE A 169 17.10 7.48 -9.36
CA ILE A 169 18.12 7.41 -10.41
C ILE A 169 17.80 8.50 -11.42
N LYS A 170 18.70 9.48 -11.51
CA LYS A 170 18.64 10.55 -12.50
C LYS A 170 19.29 10.08 -13.80
N VAL A 171 18.51 10.08 -14.86
CA VAL A 171 18.83 9.47 -16.15
C VAL A 171 18.99 10.58 -17.18
N ALA A 172 20.22 10.73 -17.66
CA ALA A 172 20.56 11.71 -18.68
C ALA A 172 19.96 11.35 -20.06
N GLY A 173 19.75 12.37 -20.89
CA GLY A 173 19.21 12.29 -22.25
C GLY A 173 19.57 11.05 -23.09
N PRO A 174 20.87 10.66 -23.21
CA PRO A 174 21.28 9.52 -24.02
C PRO A 174 20.74 8.16 -23.55
N ALA A 175 20.43 8.01 -22.26
CA ALA A 175 19.97 6.76 -21.66
C ALA A 175 18.43 6.70 -21.48
N LEU A 176 17.70 7.72 -21.92
CA LEU A 176 16.25 7.81 -21.74
C LEU A 176 15.50 6.66 -22.41
N ARG A 177 15.79 6.37 -23.68
CA ARG A 177 15.04 5.34 -24.44
C ARG A 177 15.21 3.94 -23.85
N THR A 178 16.42 3.59 -23.43
CA THR A 178 16.69 2.28 -22.79
C THR A 178 16.07 2.21 -21.40
N THR A 179 16.05 3.33 -20.67
CA THR A 179 15.41 3.45 -19.35
C THR A 179 13.90 3.36 -19.41
N GLU A 180 13.23 4.06 -20.34
CA GLU A 180 11.78 3.99 -20.50
C GLU A 180 11.32 2.56 -20.79
N ARG A 181 12.05 1.86 -21.67
CA ARG A 181 11.79 0.45 -21.96
C ARG A 181 11.95 -0.42 -20.73
N ALA A 182 13.02 -0.26 -19.95
CA ALA A 182 13.24 -1.02 -18.72
C ALA A 182 12.16 -0.73 -17.66
N VAL A 183 11.76 0.54 -17.51
CA VAL A 183 10.70 0.96 -16.58
C VAL A 183 9.35 0.32 -16.91
N LEU A 184 9.02 0.13 -18.20
CA LEU A 184 7.79 -0.58 -18.60
C LEU A 184 7.77 -2.03 -18.08
N PHE A 185 8.92 -2.72 -18.09
CA PHE A 185 9.02 -4.07 -17.52
C PHE A 185 8.87 -4.05 -16.00
N LEU A 186 9.51 -3.09 -15.32
CA LEU A 186 9.42 -2.95 -13.87
C LEU A 186 8.01 -2.56 -13.39
N ARG A 187 7.28 -1.72 -14.16
CA ARG A 187 5.89 -1.32 -13.90
C ARG A 187 4.91 -2.47 -13.98
N LYS A 188 5.16 -3.49 -14.82
CA LYS A 188 4.32 -4.69 -14.91
C LYS A 188 4.23 -5.44 -13.57
N ARG A 189 5.21 -5.22 -12.66
CA ARG A 189 5.21 -5.76 -11.30
C ARG A 189 4.50 -4.88 -10.27
N SER A 190 4.40 -3.56 -10.51
CA SER A 190 3.83 -2.57 -9.57
C SER A 190 2.30 -2.63 -9.40
N GLY A 191 1.60 -3.47 -10.18
CA GLY A 191 0.15 -3.71 -10.04
C GLY A 191 -0.24 -4.70 -8.94
N GLY A 192 0.73 -5.32 -8.25
CA GLY A 192 0.53 -6.12 -7.06
C GLY A 192 1.07 -5.39 -5.84
N THR A 193 0.19 -5.07 -4.89
CA THR A 193 0.51 -4.51 -3.58
C THR A 193 1.68 -5.23 -2.92
N ALA A 194 2.54 -4.46 -2.26
CA ALA A 194 3.69 -4.90 -1.48
C ALA A 194 3.32 -5.95 -0.40
N GLY A 195 3.29 -7.22 -0.80
CA GLY A 195 3.74 -8.34 -0.01
C GLY A 195 4.81 -9.01 -0.85
N GLY A 196 5.97 -9.36 -0.26
CA GLY A 196 6.88 -10.30 -0.94
C GLY A 196 6.07 -11.50 -1.45
N PRO A 197 6.45 -12.18 -2.54
CA PRO A 197 5.62 -13.23 -3.13
C PRO A 197 5.21 -14.19 -2.02
N THR A 198 3.95 -14.06 -1.60
CA THR A 198 3.32 -15.02 -0.71
C THR A 198 3.35 -16.28 -1.53
N ALA A 199 4.31 -17.17 -1.27
CA ALA A 199 4.33 -18.44 -1.94
C ALA A 199 2.99 -19.08 -1.59
N TRP A 200 2.15 -19.32 -2.59
CA TRP A 200 0.83 -19.89 -2.36
C TRP A 200 0.97 -21.40 -2.46
N GLU A 201 0.50 -22.10 -1.44
CA GLU A 201 0.27 -23.54 -1.55
C GLU A 201 -1.12 -23.74 -2.13
N TYR A 202 -1.21 -24.59 -3.15
CA TYR A 202 -2.48 -24.98 -3.76
C TYR A 202 -2.83 -26.40 -3.35
N LYS A 203 -4.09 -26.62 -2.99
CA LYS A 203 -4.66 -27.94 -2.71
C LYS A 203 -5.83 -28.17 -3.66
N ILE A 204 -5.80 -29.31 -4.33
CA ILE A 204 -6.91 -29.78 -5.18
C ILE A 204 -7.62 -30.88 -4.41
N VAL A 205 -8.88 -30.66 -4.06
CA VAL A 205 -9.74 -31.66 -3.42
C VAL A 205 -10.70 -32.20 -4.47
N LYS A 206 -10.57 -33.49 -4.78
CA LYS A 206 -11.45 -34.19 -5.73
C LYS A 206 -12.54 -34.93 -4.95
N ASN A 207 -13.64 -35.24 -5.63
CA ASN A 207 -14.74 -36.06 -5.10
C ASN A 207 -15.48 -35.43 -3.91
N MET A 208 -15.58 -34.10 -3.85
CA MET A 208 -16.46 -33.48 -2.87
C MET A 208 -17.92 -33.78 -3.23
N LEU A 209 -18.69 -34.22 -2.25
CA LEU A 209 -20.12 -34.47 -2.43
C LEU A 209 -20.85 -33.14 -2.24
N ALA A 210 -21.76 -32.82 -3.16
CA ALA A 210 -22.57 -31.61 -3.07
C ALA A 210 -23.35 -31.53 -1.74
N SER A 211 -23.80 -32.67 -1.21
CA SER A 211 -24.53 -32.78 0.06
C SER A 211 -23.71 -32.43 1.30
N SER A 212 -22.38 -32.49 1.23
CA SER A 212 -21.47 -32.17 2.34
C SER A 212 -20.40 -31.15 1.93
N LEU A 213 -20.63 -30.41 0.84
CA LEU A 213 -19.64 -29.49 0.28
C LEU A 213 -19.30 -28.39 1.27
N GLU A 214 -20.33 -27.80 1.87
CA GLU A 214 -20.20 -26.72 2.85
C GLU A 214 -19.41 -27.18 4.08
N ASP A 215 -19.74 -28.34 4.66
CA ASP A 215 -19.02 -28.89 5.81
C ASP A 215 -17.54 -29.15 5.51
N GLN A 216 -17.25 -29.70 4.33
CA GLN A 216 -15.88 -29.99 3.90
C GLN A 216 -15.08 -28.69 3.62
N LEU A 217 -15.70 -27.68 3.00
CA LEU A 217 -15.07 -26.37 2.77
C LEU A 217 -14.85 -25.63 4.09
N ASN A 218 -15.80 -25.70 5.03
CA ASN A 218 -15.68 -25.10 6.35
C ASN A 218 -14.57 -25.76 7.19
N ALA A 219 -14.37 -27.07 7.05
CA ALA A 219 -13.22 -27.76 7.65
C ALA A 219 -11.88 -27.25 7.07
N LEU A 220 -11.80 -27.12 5.75
CA LEU A 220 -10.61 -26.60 5.05
C LEU A 220 -10.34 -25.12 5.37
N GLY A 221 -11.40 -24.31 5.51
CA GLY A 221 -11.32 -22.93 5.95
C GLY A 221 -10.72 -22.80 7.35
N ARG A 222 -11.10 -23.68 8.29
CA ARG A 222 -10.50 -23.74 9.62
C ARG A 222 -9.01 -24.13 9.61
N GLU A 223 -8.59 -24.94 8.63
CA GLU A 223 -7.17 -25.25 8.36
C GLU A 223 -6.40 -24.11 7.67
N GLY A 224 -7.07 -22.99 7.36
CA GLY A 224 -6.47 -21.81 6.73
C GLY A 224 -6.42 -21.87 5.20
N TRP A 225 -7.21 -22.75 4.57
CA TRP A 225 -7.37 -22.79 3.12
C TRP A 225 -8.48 -21.85 2.65
N GLU A 226 -8.21 -21.09 1.60
CA GLU A 226 -9.16 -20.20 0.93
C GLU A 226 -9.61 -20.85 -0.38
N LEU A 227 -10.92 -20.92 -0.61
CA LEU A 227 -11.48 -21.45 -1.85
C LEU A 227 -11.19 -20.51 -3.03
N VAL A 228 -10.70 -21.06 -4.14
CA VAL A 228 -10.41 -20.31 -5.38
C VAL A 228 -11.41 -20.63 -6.48
N ALA A 229 -11.70 -21.92 -6.68
CA ALA A 229 -12.60 -22.37 -7.73
C ALA A 229 -13.27 -23.70 -7.34
N ILE A 230 -14.49 -23.89 -7.81
CA ILE A 230 -15.21 -25.18 -7.76
C ILE A 230 -15.63 -25.50 -9.18
N THR A 231 -15.44 -26.76 -9.59
CA THR A 231 -15.93 -27.26 -10.87
C THR A 231 -16.49 -28.68 -10.70
N GLY A 232 -17.43 -29.07 -11.57
CA GLY A 232 -17.82 -30.47 -11.70
C GLY A 232 -16.71 -31.26 -12.39
N LEU A 233 -16.47 -32.51 -12.00
CA LEU A 233 -15.43 -33.35 -12.61
C LEU A 233 -15.61 -33.54 -14.13
N ASP A 234 -16.83 -33.38 -14.64
CA ASP A 234 -17.19 -33.53 -16.06
C ASP A 234 -17.66 -32.22 -16.73
N GLY A 235 -17.33 -31.05 -16.15
CA GLY A 235 -17.69 -29.74 -16.74
C GLY A 235 -19.16 -29.34 -16.63
N VAL A 236 -20.00 -30.18 -16.00
CA VAL A 236 -21.43 -29.89 -15.74
C VAL A 236 -21.65 -29.76 -14.23
N MET A 237 -21.92 -28.55 -13.74
CA MET A 237 -22.37 -28.31 -12.36
C MET A 237 -23.84 -28.69 -12.21
N THR A 238 -24.13 -29.96 -11.96
CA THR A 238 -25.41 -30.36 -11.38
C THR A 238 -25.21 -30.61 -9.88
N LEU A 239 -25.94 -29.84 -9.06
CA LEU A 239 -25.93 -29.95 -7.59
C LEU A 239 -26.40 -31.32 -7.07
N THR A 240 -26.84 -32.21 -7.95
CA THR A 240 -27.62 -33.42 -7.65
C THR A 240 -26.85 -34.74 -7.73
N GLY A 241 -25.53 -34.75 -7.86
CA GLY A 241 -24.81 -36.04 -7.73
C GLY A 241 -23.36 -36.11 -8.19
N ASN A 242 -22.81 -35.04 -8.76
CA ASN A 242 -21.50 -35.12 -9.38
C ASN A 242 -20.39 -34.72 -8.41
N LYS A 243 -19.39 -35.61 -8.34
CA LYS A 243 -18.11 -35.39 -7.66
C LYS A 243 -17.58 -34.01 -8.06
N LEU A 244 -17.48 -33.11 -7.09
CA LEU A 244 -16.95 -31.78 -7.29
C LEU A 244 -15.44 -31.78 -7.08
N LEU A 245 -14.77 -30.89 -7.79
CA LEU A 245 -13.37 -30.57 -7.62
C LEU A 245 -13.28 -29.14 -7.09
N ALA A 246 -12.62 -28.97 -5.95
CA ALA A 246 -12.31 -27.66 -5.40
C ALA A 246 -10.81 -27.39 -5.50
N VAL A 247 -10.48 -26.18 -5.95
CA VAL A 247 -9.12 -25.63 -5.90
C VAL A 247 -9.07 -24.64 -4.75
N LEU A 248 -8.16 -24.87 -3.82
CA LEU A 248 -7.94 -23.99 -2.67
C LEU A 248 -6.51 -23.48 -2.68
N LYS A 249 -6.29 -22.30 -2.10
CA LYS A 249 -4.97 -21.70 -1.89
C LYS A 249 -4.78 -21.40 -0.41
N ARG A 250 -3.54 -21.38 0.05
CA ARG A 250 -3.18 -20.78 1.35
C ARG A 250 -1.80 -20.13 1.29
N PRO A 251 -1.53 -19.10 2.11
CA PRO A 251 -0.18 -18.57 2.27
C PRO A 251 0.76 -19.64 2.81
N ARG A 252 1.86 -19.92 2.11
CA ARG A 252 2.95 -20.77 2.61
C ARG A 252 3.61 -20.05 3.79
N ARG A 253 3.46 -20.61 4.99
CA ARG A 253 4.20 -20.11 6.15
C ARG A 253 5.68 -20.38 5.92
N GLY A 254 6.48 -19.31 5.90
CA GLY A 254 7.94 -19.41 5.85
C GLY A 254 8.44 -20.26 7.02
N ARG A 255 9.37 -21.16 6.74
CA ARG A 255 10.04 -22.02 7.72
C ARG A 255 11.25 -21.28 8.29
#